data_AF-A0A9D3YJD0-F1
#
_entry.id   AF-A0A9D3YJD0-F1
#
_cell.length_a   1.000
_cell.length_b   1.000
_cell.length_c   1.000
_cell.angle_alpha   90.00
_cell.angle_beta   90.00
_cell.angle_gamma   90.00
#
_symmetry.space_group_name_H-M   'P 1'
#
loop_
_entity.id
_entity.type
_entity.pdbx_description
1 polymer ?
#
loop_
_entity_poly.entity_id
_entity_poly.type
_entity_poly.pdbx_seq_one_letter_code
_entity_poly.pdbx_strand_id
1 'polypeptide(L)' 'MQGDGVLSTLVWLTAVVGSAVASEERQACGPPTNNQSIFDFSIRNVYDNATIDLSQFRGKLTLVVNVATY' A
#
# COMPACT_ATOMS: atom_id res chain seq x y z
N MET A 1 -46.33 43.59 1.95
CA MET A 1 -45.60 43.99 0.74
C MET A 1 -44.81 42.78 0.27
N GLN A 2 -45.25 42.23 -0.86
CA GLN A 2 -44.73 41.07 -1.57
C GLN A 2 -43.22 41.24 -1.83
N GLY A 3 -42.43 40.20 -1.55
CA GLY A 3 -41.04 40.10 -1.99
C GLY A 3 -40.89 38.87 -2.85
N ASP A 4 -41.33 38.96 -4.10
CA ASP A 4 -41.07 37.95 -5.12
C ASP A 4 -39.59 38.01 -5.53
N GLY A 5 -38.89 36.90 -5.37
CA GLY A 5 -37.50 36.69 -5.81
C GLY A 5 -37.40 35.40 -6.60
N VAL A 6 -37.97 35.41 -7.81
CA VAL A 6 -37.76 34.36 -8.82
C VAL A 6 -36.43 34.64 -9.53
N LEU A 7 -35.79 33.56 -10.01
CA LEU A 7 -34.68 33.48 -10.99
C LEU A 7 -33.32 33.07 -10.39
N SER A 8 -32.88 31.84 -10.71
CA SER A 8 -31.90 31.63 -11.79
C SER A 8 -31.27 30.24 -11.67
N THR A 9 -31.84 29.25 -12.37
CA THR A 9 -31.23 27.92 -12.52
C THR A 9 -30.18 27.97 -13.64
N LEU A 10 -28.90 28.01 -13.27
CA LEU A 10 -27.79 27.82 -14.20
C LEU A 10 -27.35 26.34 -14.16
N VAL A 11 -27.75 25.61 -15.18
CA VAL A 11 -27.30 24.25 -15.50
C VAL A 11 -25.86 24.34 -16.03
N TRP A 12 -24.89 23.74 -15.33
CA TRP A 12 -23.52 23.61 -15.81
C TRP A 12 -23.33 22.22 -16.43
N LEU A 13 -23.11 22.20 -17.75
CA LEU A 13 -22.79 21.01 -18.52
C LEU A 13 -21.27 20.78 -18.47
N THR A 14 -20.81 19.80 -17.68
CA THR A 14 -19.40 19.39 -17.70
C THR A 14 -19.26 18.04 -18.41
N ALA A 15 -18.72 18.07 -19.63
CA ALA A 15 -18.26 16.87 -20.31
C ALA A 15 -16.88 16.48 -19.75
N VAL A 16 -16.83 15.44 -18.92
CA VAL A 16 -15.56 14.83 -18.48
C VAL A 16 -15.16 13.78 -19.50
N VAL A 17 -14.07 14.04 -20.22
CA VAL A 17 -13.41 13.04 -21.07
C VAL A 17 -12.65 12.08 -20.15
N GLY A 18 -13.20 10.88 -19.95
CA GLY A 18 -12.55 9.82 -19.18
C GLY A 18 -11.53 9.07 -20.04
N SER A 19 -10.24 9.23 -19.76
CA SER A 19 -9.20 8.33 -20.25
C SER A 19 -9.10 7.14 -19.29
N ALA A 20 -9.54 5.96 -19.73
CA ALA A 20 -9.38 4.72 -18.99
C ALA A 20 -7.90 4.30 -19.03
N VAL A 21 -7.15 4.62 -17.97
CA VAL A 21 -5.87 3.96 -17.70
C VAL A 21 -6.18 2.61 -17.05
N ALA A 22 -5.73 1.52 -17.66
CA ALA A 22 -5.83 0.19 -17.08
C ALA A 22 -5.08 0.20 -15.74
N SER A 23 -5.83 0.14 -14.63
CA SER A 23 -5.28 0.07 -13.29
C SER A 23 -4.85 -1.36 -13.00
N GLU A 24 -3.55 -1.62 -12.97
CA GLU A 24 -3.01 -2.74 -12.19
C GLU A 24 -3.53 -2.59 -10.75
N GLU A 25 -4.15 -3.63 -10.20
CA GLU A 25 -4.64 -3.64 -8.81
C GLU A 25 -3.45 -3.46 -7.85
N ARG A 26 -3.19 -2.21 -7.48
CA ARG A 26 -2.32 -1.87 -6.37
C ARG A 26 -3.03 -2.29 -5.09
N GLN A 27 -2.67 -3.46 -4.57
CA GLN A 27 -3.12 -3.90 -3.25
C GLN A 27 -2.71 -2.82 -2.23
N ALA A 28 -3.70 -2.19 -1.60
CA ALA A 28 -3.44 -1.22 -0.54
C ALA A 28 -2.75 -1.95 0.63
N CYS A 29 -1.63 -1.41 1.09
CA CYS A 29 -0.98 -1.93 2.29
C CYS A 29 -1.90 -1.69 3.50
N GLY A 30 -2.41 -2.76 4.10
CA GLY A 30 -3.12 -2.68 5.37
C GLY A 30 -2.13 -2.52 6.52
N PRO A 31 -2.48 -1.77 7.59
CA PRO A 31 -1.67 -1.76 8.80
C PRO A 31 -1.59 -3.18 9.38
N PRO A 32 -0.46 -3.58 9.96
CA PRO A 32 -0.35 -4.88 10.59
C PRO A 32 -1.40 -5.00 11.71
N THR A 33 -2.20 -6.06 11.66
CA THR A 33 -3.25 -6.35 12.65
C THR A 33 -2.69 -7.00 13.92
N ASN A 34 -1.39 -7.27 13.96
CA ASN A 34 -0.69 -7.88 15.08
C ASN A 34 0.59 -7.08 15.41
N ASN A 35 1.04 -7.15 16.66
CA ASN A 35 2.29 -6.55 17.13
C ASN A 35 3.55 -7.30 16.68
N GLN A 36 3.41 -8.27 15.77
CA GLN A 36 4.53 -9.04 15.23
C GLN A 36 5.22 -8.27 14.10
N SER A 37 6.55 -8.27 14.15
CA SER A 37 7.41 -7.66 13.15
C SER A 37 8.37 -8.69 12.59
N ILE A 38 8.96 -8.41 11.41
CA ILE A 38 10.05 -9.22 10.87
C ILE A 38 11.23 -9.32 11.84
N PHE A 39 11.38 -8.35 12.77
CA PHE A 39 12.46 -8.29 13.74
C PHE A 39 12.33 -9.31 14.89
N ASP A 40 11.21 -10.02 14.98
CA ASP A 40 10.99 -11.04 16.02
C ASP A 40 11.48 -12.43 15.59
N PHE A 41 12.03 -12.56 14.38
CA PHE A 41 12.45 -13.82 13.79
C PHE A 41 13.96 -13.89 13.61
N SER A 42 14.47 -15.13 13.58
CA SER A 42 15.86 -15.44 13.25
C SER A 42 15.93 -16.60 12.26
N ILE A 43 16.95 -16.61 11.42
CA ILE A 43 17.13 -17.56 10.32
C ILE A 43 18.53 -18.17 10.43
N ARG A 44 18.65 -19.49 10.30
CA ARG A 44 19.97 -20.12 10.16
C ARG A 44 20.56 -19.80 8.80
N ASN A 45 21.85 -19.47 8.77
CA ASN A 45 22.52 -19.26 7.50
C ASN A 45 22.65 -20.59 6.72
N VAL A 46 23.01 -20.48 5.44
CA VAL A 46 23.14 -21.63 4.53
C VAL A 46 24.22 -22.64 4.92
N TYR A 47 25.10 -22.28 5.86
CA TYR A 47 26.17 -23.14 6.36
C TYR A 47 25.84 -23.78 7.72
N ASP A 48 24.64 -23.52 8.26
CA ASP A 48 24.14 -23.96 9.57
C ASP A 48 25.05 -23.64 10.77
N ASN A 49 26.05 -22.77 10.60
CA ASN A 49 27.02 -22.45 11.64
C ASN A 49 26.70 -21.15 12.39
N ALA A 50 25.75 -20.36 11.89
CA ALA A 50 25.33 -19.12 12.51
C ALA A 50 23.84 -18.88 12.33
N THR A 51 23.25 -18.25 13.34
CA THR A 51 21.88 -17.75 13.30
C THR A 51 21.91 -16.25 13.06
N ILE A 52 21.19 -15.80 12.04
CA ILE A 52 21.00 -14.42 11.66
C ILE A 52 19.72 -13.92 12.34
N ASP A 53 19.86 -13.05 13.34
CA ASP A 53 18.73 -12.32 13.92
C ASP A 53 18.31 -11.19 12.98
N LEU A 54 17.05 -11.16 12.58
CA LEU A 54 16.53 -10.13 11.67
C LEU A 54 16.42 -8.76 12.34
N SER A 55 16.48 -8.69 13.68
CA SER A 55 16.50 -7.42 14.43
C SER A 55 17.64 -6.49 14.03
N GLN A 56 18.76 -7.04 13.54
CA GLN A 56 19.90 -6.26 13.05
C GLN A 56 19.58 -5.40 11.82
N PHE A 57 18.49 -5.69 11.11
CA PHE A 57 18.05 -4.92 9.93
C PHE A 57 17.07 -3.80 10.27
N ARG A 58 16.86 -3.47 11.55
CA ARG A 58 16.04 -2.32 11.96
C ARG A 58 16.53 -1.03 11.28
N GLY A 59 15.59 -0.25 10.77
CA GLY A 59 15.87 0.97 10.03
C GLY A 59 16.34 0.74 8.57
N LYS A 60 16.35 -0.51 8.09
CA LYS A 60 16.66 -0.84 6.69
C LYS A 60 15.44 -1.43 5.99
N LEU A 61 15.33 -1.14 4.70
CA LEU A 61 14.37 -1.79 3.81
C LEU A 61 14.92 -3.18 3.43
N THR A 62 14.17 -4.24 3.74
CA THR A 62 14.63 -5.62 3.59
C THR A 62 13.71 -6.35 2.62
N LEU A 63 14.29 -6.94 1.57
CA LEU A 63 13.59 -7.80 0.61
C LEU A 63 13.87 -9.27 0.95
N VAL A 64 12.82 -10.04 1.20
CA VAL A 64 12.92 -11.49 1.44
C VAL A 64 12.50 -12.22 0.17
N VAL A 65 13.37 -13.09 -0.33
CA VAL A 65 13.14 -13.84 -1.58
C VAL A 65 13.21 -15.33 -1.28
N ASN A 66 12.17 -16.07 -1.67
CA ASN A 66 12.18 -17.53 -1.65
C ASN A 66 12.90 -18.03 -2.91
N VAL A 67 13.90 -18.89 -2.74
CA VAL A 67 14.75 -19.42 -3.83
C VAL A 67 14.80 -20.95 -3.78
N ALA A 68 14.94 -21.58 -4.95
CA ALA A 68 15.16 -23.01 -5.11
C ALA A 68 16.14 -23.27 -6.26
N THR A 69 16.93 -24.33 -6.16
CA THR A 69 17.83 -24.80 -7.24
C THR A 69 17.19 -25.98 -7.97
N TYR A 70 17.50 -26.11 -9.26
CA TYR A 70 17.01 -27.20 -10.12
C TYR A 70 17.78 -28.51 -9.92
#